data_AF-A0A2K0Y4P8-F1
#
_entry.id   AF-A0A2K0Y4P8-F1
#
_cell.length_a   1.000
_cell.length_b   1.000
_cell.length_c   1.000
_cell.angle_alpha   90.00
_cell.angle_beta   90.00
_cell.angle_gamma   90.00
#
_symmetry.space_group_name_H-M   'P 1'
#
loop_
_entity.id
_entity.type
_entity.pdbx_description
1 polymer ?
#
loop_
_entity_poly.entity_id
_entity_poly.type
_entity_poly.pdbx_seq_one_letter_code
_entity_poly.pdbx_strand_id
1 'polypeptide(L)'
;MSEPFPIYVVDDDEAIRRSLSFMLKTSGFAVKLFDGGLPFLKEAADLEPGCVLLDVRMPDMDGLAVQRELRARGIMLPVVIMTGHGDIDMAVTAMKAGASDFIEKPFEKAALLGCVDAARRVAVADRGASARADDARARLNILTEREREVLDGLVEGLPNKTIAYDLGISPRTVEIHRANLMQKLEVKSLAEALRIAFHAGAEKDEA
;
A
#
# COMPACT_ATOMS: atom_id res chain seq x y z
N MET A 1 -24.54 11.24 10.46
CA MET A 1 -24.40 10.37 9.27
C MET A 1 -22.96 10.54 8.81
N SER A 2 -22.12 9.50 8.89
CA SER A 2 -20.75 9.61 8.36
C SER A 2 -20.83 9.88 6.86
N GLU A 3 -20.08 10.87 6.38
CA GLU A 3 -19.97 11.15 4.95
C GLU A 3 -19.56 9.88 4.19
N PRO A 4 -20.12 9.63 3.00
CA PRO A 4 -19.72 8.51 2.18
C PRO A 4 -18.22 8.65 1.87
N PHE A 5 -17.47 7.56 2.02
CA PHE A 5 -16.05 7.50 1.66
C PHE A 5 -15.94 6.80 0.30
N PRO A 6 -16.04 7.55 -0.82
CA PRO A 6 -16.03 6.97 -2.16
C PRO A 6 -14.70 6.29 -2.47
N ILE A 7 -14.79 5.27 -3.34
CA ILE A 7 -13.63 4.57 -3.86
C ILE A 7 -13.49 4.89 -5.34
N TYR A 8 -12.31 5.39 -5.71
CA TYR A 8 -11.92 5.70 -7.07
C TYR A 8 -11.07 4.56 -7.61
N VAL A 9 -11.59 3.77 -8.54
CA VAL A 9 -10.84 2.67 -9.16
C VAL A 9 -10.24 3.16 -10.47
N VAL A 10 -8.93 3.08 -10.59
CA VAL A 10 -8.16 3.49 -11.77
C VAL A 10 -7.39 2.27 -12.26
N ASP A 11 -7.85 1.69 -13.37
CA ASP A 11 -7.30 0.46 -13.95
C ASP A 11 -7.69 0.47 -15.43
N ASP A 12 -6.81 0.07 -16.36
CA ASP A 12 -7.13 0.04 -17.79
C ASP A 12 -7.96 -1.18 -18.20
N ASP A 13 -7.93 -2.25 -17.40
CA ASP A 13 -8.71 -3.47 -17.63
C ASP A 13 -10.17 -3.31 -17.18
N GLU A 14 -11.09 -3.33 -18.16
CA GLU A 14 -12.53 -3.22 -17.91
C GLU A 14 -13.06 -4.34 -17.00
N ALA A 15 -12.55 -5.57 -17.15
CA ALA A 15 -13.00 -6.71 -16.35
C ALA A 15 -12.61 -6.52 -14.87
N ILE A 16 -11.41 -6.00 -14.61
CA ILE A 16 -10.96 -5.68 -13.25
C ILE A 16 -11.82 -4.56 -12.67
N ARG A 17 -12.03 -3.45 -13.41
CA ARG A 17 -12.89 -2.33 -12.96
C ARG A 17 -14.30 -2.81 -12.61
N ARG A 18 -14.91 -3.65 -13.44
CA ARG A 18 -16.26 -4.18 -13.21
C ARG A 18 -16.31 -5.10 -11.99
N SER A 19 -15.33 -5.99 -11.84
CA SER A 19 -15.22 -6.89 -10.69
C SER A 19 -15.07 -6.12 -9.38
N LEU A 20 -14.16 -5.14 -9.34
CA LEU A 20 -13.95 -4.25 -8.19
C LEU A 20 -15.19 -3.43 -7.86
N SER A 21 -15.81 -2.79 -8.87
CA SER A 21 -17.06 -2.04 -8.67
C SER A 21 -18.15 -2.91 -8.06
N PHE A 22 -18.35 -4.13 -8.57
CA PHE A 22 -19.36 -5.03 -8.03
C PHE A 22 -19.06 -5.37 -6.56
N MET A 23 -17.84 -5.82 -6.27
CA MET A 23 -17.42 -6.20 -4.92
C MET A 23 -17.59 -5.07 -3.90
N LEU A 24 -17.12 -3.87 -4.25
CA LEU A 24 -17.12 -2.69 -3.38
C LEU A 24 -18.54 -2.14 -3.15
N LYS A 25 -19.37 -2.11 -4.20
CA LYS A 25 -20.79 -1.71 -4.07
C LYS A 25 -21.57 -2.68 -3.19
N THR A 26 -21.36 -3.98 -3.32
CA THR A 26 -21.97 -4.99 -2.42
C THR A 26 -21.49 -4.83 -0.97
N SER A 27 -20.31 -4.24 -0.76
CA SER A 27 -19.79 -3.88 0.56
C SER A 27 -20.23 -2.49 1.05
N GLY A 28 -21.11 -1.78 0.32
CA GLY A 28 -21.72 -0.52 0.74
C GLY A 28 -20.95 0.74 0.37
N PHE A 29 -19.91 0.65 -0.47
CA PHE A 29 -19.13 1.81 -0.91
C PHE A 29 -19.72 2.45 -2.17
N ALA A 30 -19.65 3.77 -2.25
CA ALA A 30 -19.77 4.49 -3.51
C ALA A 30 -18.51 4.26 -4.34
N VAL A 31 -18.65 3.96 -5.63
CA VAL A 31 -17.52 3.63 -6.51
C VAL A 31 -17.60 4.44 -7.79
N LYS A 32 -16.51 5.11 -8.14
CA LYS A 32 -16.30 5.77 -9.42
C LYS A 32 -15.12 5.12 -10.15
N LEU A 33 -15.28 4.89 -11.45
CA LEU A 33 -14.34 4.13 -12.27
C LEU A 33 -13.64 5.06 -13.24
N PHE A 34 -12.35 4.85 -13.43
CA PHE A 34 -11.50 5.51 -14.42
C PHE A 34 -10.73 4.45 -15.19
N ASP A 35 -10.68 4.58 -16.50
CA ASP A 35 -10.03 3.67 -17.43
C ASP A 35 -8.53 3.96 -17.63
N GLY A 36 -7.97 4.89 -16.87
CA GLY A 36 -6.55 5.19 -16.90
C GLY A 36 -6.16 6.38 -16.02
N GLY A 37 -4.85 6.60 -15.90
CA GLY A 37 -4.28 7.66 -15.08
C GLY A 37 -4.65 9.07 -15.51
N LEU A 38 -4.61 9.36 -16.82
CA LEU A 38 -4.90 10.69 -17.37
C LEU A 38 -6.36 11.13 -17.17
N PRO A 39 -7.39 10.31 -17.47
CA PRO A 39 -8.78 10.62 -17.14
C PRO A 39 -8.99 10.89 -15.65
N PHE A 40 -8.38 10.08 -14.78
CA PHE A 40 -8.44 10.27 -13.34
C PHE A 40 -7.85 11.62 -12.90
N LEU A 41 -6.64 11.96 -13.36
CA LEU A 41 -5.96 13.20 -12.98
C LEU A 41 -6.68 14.47 -13.44
N LYS A 42 -7.53 14.41 -14.48
CA LYS A 42 -8.34 15.56 -14.92
C LYS A 42 -9.42 15.92 -13.89
N GLU A 43 -9.93 14.93 -13.18
CA GLU A 43 -11.02 15.10 -12.22
C GLU A 43 -10.55 15.10 -10.77
N ALA A 44 -9.33 14.60 -10.49
CA ALA A 44 -8.82 14.34 -9.15
C ALA A 44 -8.90 15.53 -8.18
N ALA A 45 -8.77 16.77 -8.67
CA ALA A 45 -8.84 17.98 -7.85
C ALA A 45 -10.26 18.30 -7.36
N ASP A 46 -11.29 17.85 -8.09
CA ASP A 46 -12.70 18.11 -7.79
C ASP A 46 -13.38 16.92 -7.09
N LEU A 47 -12.62 15.86 -6.81
CA LEU A 47 -13.12 14.66 -6.14
C LEU A 47 -13.30 14.89 -4.64
N GLU A 48 -14.39 14.33 -4.11
CA GLU A 48 -14.60 14.27 -2.67
C GLU A 48 -13.53 13.40 -1.97
N PRO A 49 -13.22 13.65 -0.69
CA PRO A 49 -12.30 12.82 0.07
C PRO A 49 -12.70 11.33 0.03
N GLY A 50 -11.80 10.49 -0.47
CA GLY A 50 -12.06 9.07 -0.70
C GLY A 50 -10.77 8.27 -0.76
N CYS A 51 -10.83 7.03 -1.24
CA CYS A 51 -9.66 6.17 -1.45
C CYS A 51 -9.48 5.85 -2.93
N VAL A 52 -8.25 5.95 -3.42
CA VAL A 52 -7.90 5.61 -4.79
C VAL A 52 -7.32 4.19 -4.81
N LEU A 53 -7.92 3.29 -5.58
CA LEU A 53 -7.34 2.01 -5.95
C LEU A 53 -6.71 2.17 -7.34
N LEU A 54 -5.38 2.15 -7.40
CA LEU A 54 -4.63 2.56 -8.59
C LEU A 54 -3.78 1.41 -9.13
N ASP A 55 -4.08 0.93 -10.34
CA ASP A 55 -3.21 -0.03 -11.01
C ASP A 55 -1.87 0.62 -11.39
N VAL A 56 -0.79 -0.16 -11.32
CA VAL A 56 0.52 0.35 -11.74
C VAL A 56 0.70 0.30 -13.24
N ARG A 57 0.24 -0.76 -13.92
CA ARG A 57 0.59 -1.04 -15.31
C ARG A 57 -0.53 -0.60 -16.25
N MET A 58 -0.70 0.71 -16.37
CA MET A 58 -1.63 1.31 -17.31
C MET A 58 -0.91 1.91 -18.54
N PRO A 59 -1.54 1.89 -19.73
CA PRO A 59 -1.06 2.61 -20.90
C PRO A 59 -1.08 4.13 -20.67
N ASP A 60 -0.27 4.85 -21.45
CA ASP A 60 -0.03 6.30 -21.42
C ASP A 60 0.64 6.84 -20.14
N MET A 61 0.16 6.46 -18.96
CA MET A 61 0.69 6.91 -17.68
C MET A 61 0.57 5.82 -16.62
N ASP A 62 1.72 5.36 -16.12
CA ASP A 62 1.79 4.36 -15.07
C ASP A 62 1.26 4.90 -13.71
N GLY A 63 0.85 4.00 -12.82
CA GLY A 63 0.28 4.37 -11.52
C GLY A 63 1.25 5.13 -10.61
N LEU A 64 2.56 4.89 -10.72
CA LEU A 64 3.56 5.61 -9.92
C LEU A 64 3.72 7.06 -10.40
N ALA A 65 3.61 7.30 -11.71
CA ALA A 65 3.57 8.63 -12.30
C ALA A 65 2.30 9.36 -11.86
N VAL A 66 1.14 8.70 -11.87
CA VAL A 66 -0.13 9.28 -11.38
C VAL A 66 0.00 9.71 -9.92
N GLN A 67 0.56 8.85 -9.07
CA GLN A 67 0.77 9.15 -7.66
C GLN A 67 1.72 10.34 -7.44
N ARG A 68 2.84 10.41 -8.18
CA ARG A 68 3.76 11.55 -8.14
C ARG A 68 3.06 12.85 -8.56
N GLU A 69 2.21 12.79 -9.57
CA GLU A 69 1.45 13.93 -10.05
C GLU A 69 0.39 14.41 -9.05
N LEU A 70 -0.33 13.50 -8.40
CA LEU A 70 -1.24 13.84 -7.29
C LEU A 70 -0.50 14.62 -6.19
N ARG A 71 0.66 14.12 -5.79
CA ARG A 71 1.50 14.77 -4.77
C ARG A 71 2.02 16.13 -5.23
N ALA A 72 2.47 16.24 -6.47
CA ALA A 72 2.93 17.50 -7.06
C ALA A 72 1.81 18.56 -7.12
N ARG A 73 0.56 18.12 -7.30
CA ARG A 73 -0.64 18.98 -7.28
C ARG A 73 -1.18 19.25 -5.88
N GLY A 74 -0.58 18.68 -4.82
CA GLY A 74 -1.07 18.80 -3.45
C GLY A 74 -2.39 18.07 -3.18
N ILE A 75 -2.75 17.09 -4.01
CA ILE A 75 -3.97 16.29 -3.85
C ILE A 75 -3.69 15.17 -2.84
N MET A 76 -4.35 15.23 -1.68
CA MET A 76 -4.08 14.36 -0.52
C MET A 76 -5.00 13.13 -0.45
N LEU A 77 -5.49 12.65 -1.59
CA LEU A 77 -6.29 11.42 -1.61
C LEU A 77 -5.39 10.22 -1.26
N PRO A 78 -5.75 9.39 -0.28
CA PRO A 78 -4.99 8.17 0.00
C PRO A 78 -5.04 7.22 -1.20
N VAL A 79 -3.86 6.76 -1.62
CA VAL A 79 -3.67 5.88 -2.78
C VAL A 79 -3.25 4.50 -2.31
N VAL A 80 -4.03 3.48 -2.67
CA VAL A 80 -3.70 2.06 -2.56
C VAL A 80 -3.30 1.56 -3.94
N ILE A 81 -2.03 1.21 -4.08
CA ILE A 81 -1.47 0.74 -5.35
C ILE A 81 -1.81 -0.74 -5.57
N MET A 82 -2.36 -1.10 -6.72
CA MET A 82 -2.61 -2.47 -7.13
C MET A 82 -1.45 -2.95 -8.02
N THR A 83 -0.73 -3.97 -7.59
CA THR A 83 0.46 -4.50 -8.29
C THR A 83 0.22 -5.92 -8.79
N GLY A 84 0.96 -6.35 -9.81
CA GLY A 84 0.98 -7.76 -10.24
C GLY A 84 1.83 -8.65 -9.33
N HIS A 85 1.74 -9.97 -9.51
CA HIS A 85 2.45 -10.94 -8.68
C HIS A 85 3.97 -10.77 -8.72
N GLY A 86 4.62 -10.70 -7.55
CA GLY A 86 6.08 -10.78 -7.40
C GLY A 86 6.89 -9.48 -7.55
N ASP A 87 6.26 -8.31 -7.54
CA ASP A 87 6.93 -7.01 -7.77
C ASP A 87 7.21 -6.25 -6.46
N ILE A 88 8.10 -6.80 -5.61
CA ILE A 88 8.48 -6.21 -4.31
C ILE A 88 9.09 -4.82 -4.50
N ASP A 89 9.94 -4.64 -5.50
CA ASP A 89 10.61 -3.38 -5.81
C ASP A 89 9.60 -2.28 -6.13
N MET A 90 8.54 -2.63 -6.88
CA MET A 90 7.45 -1.72 -7.22
C MET A 90 6.60 -1.35 -6.01
N ALA A 91 6.32 -2.31 -5.11
CA ALA A 91 5.64 -2.03 -3.86
C ALA A 91 6.44 -1.07 -2.96
N VAL A 92 7.74 -1.29 -2.83
CA VAL A 92 8.63 -0.39 -2.08
C VAL A 92 8.68 1.00 -2.71
N THR A 93 8.78 1.06 -4.04
CA THR A 93 8.78 2.33 -4.79
C THR A 93 7.48 3.10 -4.60
N ALA A 94 6.33 2.41 -4.63
CA ALA A 94 5.02 2.99 -4.35
C ALA A 94 4.94 3.60 -2.94
N MET A 95 5.36 2.85 -1.92
CA MET A 95 5.36 3.33 -0.54
C MET A 95 6.29 4.54 -0.36
N LYS A 96 7.51 4.51 -0.91
CA LYS A 96 8.44 5.65 -0.91
C LYS A 96 7.87 6.88 -1.62
N ALA A 97 7.08 6.69 -2.67
CA ALA A 97 6.38 7.78 -3.36
C ALA A 97 5.22 8.38 -2.55
N GLY A 98 4.86 7.78 -1.41
CA GLY A 98 3.79 8.23 -0.50
C GLY A 98 2.48 7.46 -0.66
N ALA A 99 2.53 6.21 -1.13
CA ALA A 99 1.33 5.40 -1.25
C ALA A 99 0.84 5.12 0.17
N SER A 100 -0.47 5.21 0.37
CA SER A 100 -1.06 4.83 1.65
C SER A 100 -0.96 3.33 1.88
N ASP A 101 -1.00 2.56 0.79
CA ASP A 101 -0.90 1.11 0.84
C ASP A 101 -0.57 0.51 -0.53
N PHE A 102 -0.37 -0.79 -0.57
CA PHE A 102 -0.40 -1.56 -1.80
C PHE A 102 -1.08 -2.92 -1.62
N ILE A 103 -1.57 -3.48 -2.72
CA ILE A 103 -2.20 -4.78 -2.77
C ILE A 103 -1.74 -5.55 -4.00
N GLU A 104 -1.40 -6.83 -3.82
CA GLU A 104 -0.93 -7.71 -4.88
C GLU A 104 -2.10 -8.43 -5.56
N LYS A 105 -2.12 -8.44 -6.89
CA LYS A 105 -3.06 -9.19 -7.72
C LYS A 105 -2.56 -10.65 -7.86
N PRO A 106 -3.42 -11.67 -7.69
CA PRO A 106 -4.83 -11.60 -7.31
C PRO A 106 -5.03 -11.36 -5.81
N PHE A 107 -5.97 -10.49 -5.45
CA PHE A 107 -6.25 -10.14 -4.05
C PHE A 107 -7.54 -10.74 -3.51
N GLU A 108 -7.54 -11.04 -2.21
CA GLU A 108 -8.75 -11.41 -1.49
C GLU A 108 -9.58 -10.18 -1.11
N LYS A 109 -10.90 -10.34 -1.11
CA LYS A 109 -11.85 -9.29 -0.69
C LYS A 109 -11.51 -8.71 0.68
N ALA A 110 -11.13 -9.55 1.64
CA ALA A 110 -10.80 -9.12 2.99
C ALA A 110 -9.56 -8.21 3.04
N ALA A 111 -8.53 -8.52 2.23
CA ALA A 111 -7.32 -7.71 2.14
C ALA A 111 -7.62 -6.32 1.54
N LEU A 112 -8.41 -6.28 0.46
CA LEU A 112 -8.80 -5.01 -0.18
C LEU A 112 -9.60 -4.11 0.78
N LEU A 113 -10.61 -4.68 1.44
CA LEU A 113 -11.42 -3.92 2.40
C LEU A 113 -10.59 -3.43 3.59
N GLY A 114 -9.63 -4.22 4.06
CA GLY A 114 -8.68 -3.80 5.08
C GLY A 114 -7.84 -2.59 4.66
N CYS A 115 -7.34 -2.57 3.42
CA CYS A 115 -6.59 -1.43 2.87
C CYS A 115 -7.46 -0.18 2.78
N VAL A 116 -8.71 -0.32 2.30
CA VAL A 116 -9.66 0.81 2.22
C VAL A 116 -10.00 1.35 3.60
N ASP A 117 -10.23 0.48 4.59
CA ASP A 117 -10.49 0.90 5.97
C ASP A 117 -9.29 1.60 6.59
N ALA A 118 -8.07 1.12 6.33
CA ALA A 118 -6.85 1.79 6.75
C ALA A 118 -6.70 3.18 6.11
N ALA A 119 -6.91 3.28 4.78
CA ALA A 119 -6.92 4.54 4.06
C ALA A 119 -7.96 5.54 4.60
N ARG A 120 -9.17 5.06 4.93
CA ARG A 120 -10.21 5.87 5.57
C ARG A 120 -9.76 6.40 6.93
N ARG A 121 -9.14 5.55 7.76
CA ARG A 121 -8.60 5.99 9.06
C ARG A 121 -7.52 7.04 8.88
N VAL A 122 -6.63 6.90 7.90
CA VAL A 122 -5.59 7.89 7.60
C VAL A 122 -6.22 9.23 7.18
N ALA A 123 -7.18 9.20 6.26
CA ALA A 123 -7.86 10.40 5.77
C ALA A 123 -8.67 11.13 6.86
N VAL A 124 -9.22 10.40 7.83
CA VAL A 124 -9.98 10.97 8.96
C VAL A 124 -9.05 11.39 10.11
N ALA A 125 -7.88 10.77 10.25
CA ALA A 125 -6.99 10.93 11.40
C ALA A 125 -5.89 11.99 11.20
N ASP A 126 -6.24 13.16 10.65
CA ASP A 126 -5.41 14.38 10.65
C ASP A 126 -5.14 14.94 12.08
N ARG A 127 -5.24 14.10 13.13
CA ARG A 127 -4.99 14.42 14.54
C ARG A 127 -4.31 13.31 15.35
N GLY A 128 -3.64 12.34 14.73
CA GLY A 128 -3.10 11.19 15.46
C GLY A 128 -1.96 10.43 14.80
N ALA A 129 -0.97 11.13 14.23
CA ALA A 129 0.22 10.50 13.66
C ALA A 129 1.07 9.78 14.74
N SER A 130 1.21 10.38 15.93
CA SER A 130 2.04 9.86 17.03
C SER A 130 1.55 8.51 17.59
N ALA A 131 0.24 8.32 17.80
CA ALA A 131 -0.29 7.06 18.33
C ALA A 131 -0.12 5.86 17.37
N ARG A 132 -0.03 6.10 16.06
CA ARG A 132 0.19 5.05 15.05
C ARG A 132 1.65 4.67 14.92
N ALA A 133 2.57 5.64 15.06
CA ALA A 133 4.00 5.38 15.08
C ALA A 133 4.38 4.53 16.31
N ASP A 134 3.78 4.80 17.47
CA ASP A 134 4.02 4.03 18.69
C ASP A 134 3.47 2.59 18.62
N ASP A 135 2.27 2.39 18.08
CA ASP A 135 1.70 1.05 17.85
C ASP A 135 2.52 0.25 16.83
N ALA A 136 2.93 0.88 15.73
CA ALA A 136 3.78 0.26 14.72
C ALA A 136 5.15 -0.13 15.29
N ARG A 137 5.78 0.74 16.08
CA ARG A 137 7.04 0.44 16.79
C ARG A 137 6.88 -0.71 17.78
N ALA A 138 5.80 -0.74 18.55
CA ALA A 138 5.50 -1.81 19.49
C ALA A 138 5.37 -3.17 18.79
N ARG A 139 4.71 -3.21 17.63
CA ARG A 139 4.60 -4.43 16.81
C ARG A 139 5.94 -4.90 16.23
N LEU A 140 6.80 -3.96 15.81
CA LEU A 140 8.14 -4.32 15.32
C LEU A 140 9.08 -4.83 16.41
N ASN A 141 8.88 -4.44 17.68
CA ASN A 141 9.70 -4.92 18.79
C ASN A 141 9.50 -6.42 19.10
N ILE A 142 8.46 -7.05 18.53
CA ILE A 142 8.21 -8.50 18.63
C ILE A 142 9.17 -9.29 17.72
N LEU A 143 9.76 -8.64 16.71
CA LEU A 143 10.69 -9.27 15.78
C LEU A 143 12.05 -9.51 16.43
N THR A 144 12.67 -10.63 16.06
CA THR A 144 14.08 -10.88 16.38
C THR A 144 14.98 -10.00 15.53
N GLU A 145 16.22 -9.80 15.97
CA GLU A 145 17.23 -9.04 15.23
C GLU A 145 17.35 -9.50 13.77
N ARG A 146 17.38 -10.83 13.54
CA ARG A 146 17.44 -11.41 12.19
C ARG A 146 16.20 -11.17 11.34
N GLU A 147 15.00 -11.22 11.94
CA GLU A 147 13.76 -10.89 11.23
C GLU A 147 13.68 -9.40 10.90
N ARG A 148 14.23 -8.55 11.77
CA ARG A 148 14.30 -7.10 11.56
C ARG A 148 15.29 -6.73 10.45
N GLU A 149 16.49 -7.32 10.44
CA GLU A 149 17.46 -7.15 9.35
C GLU A 149 16.88 -7.55 7.99
N VAL A 150 16.13 -8.67 7.94
CA VAL A 150 15.43 -9.08 6.71
C VAL A 150 14.33 -8.08 6.33
N LEU A 151 13.56 -7.59 7.30
CA LEU A 151 12.54 -6.57 7.05
C LEU A 151 13.15 -5.26 6.54
N ASP A 152 14.27 -4.83 7.10
CA ASP A 152 14.98 -3.60 6.70
C ASP A 152 15.46 -3.72 5.24
N GLY A 153 16.07 -4.84 4.85
CA GLY A 153 16.45 -5.10 3.46
C GLY A 153 15.24 -5.14 2.50
N LEU A 154 14.10 -5.66 2.95
CA LEU A 154 12.86 -5.65 2.16
C LEU A 154 12.29 -4.23 2.02
N VAL A 155 12.37 -3.39 3.06
CA VAL A 155 11.99 -1.97 3.02
C VAL A 155 12.88 -1.16 2.09
N GLU A 156 14.16 -1.54 1.98
CA GLU A 156 15.08 -0.95 1.02
C GLU A 156 14.75 -1.33 -0.44
N GLY A 157 13.99 -2.42 -0.65
CA GLY A 157 13.69 -2.96 -1.97
C GLY A 157 14.79 -3.88 -2.49
N LEU A 158 15.53 -4.54 -1.59
CA LEU A 158 16.57 -5.48 -1.98
C LEU A 158 15.95 -6.84 -2.33
N PRO A 159 16.39 -7.48 -3.43
CA PRO A 159 15.99 -8.86 -3.73
C PRO A 159 16.44 -9.82 -2.62
N ASN A 160 15.69 -10.92 -2.40
CA ASN A 160 16.04 -11.94 -1.41
C ASN A 160 17.49 -12.44 -1.52
N LYS A 161 18.02 -12.53 -2.74
CA LYS A 161 19.40 -12.97 -2.99
C LYS A 161 20.44 -11.95 -2.48
N THR A 162 20.14 -10.67 -2.61
CA THR A 162 21.00 -9.58 -2.12
C THR A 162 20.93 -9.51 -0.60
N ILE A 163 19.72 -9.55 -0.01
CA ILE A 163 19.54 -9.63 1.45
C ILE A 163 20.29 -10.83 2.03
N ALA A 164 20.19 -12.00 1.38
CA ALA A 164 20.89 -13.20 1.81
C ALA A 164 22.42 -13.02 1.80
N TYR A 165 22.95 -12.38 0.76
CA TYR A 165 24.37 -12.07 0.64
C TYR A 165 24.83 -11.12 1.75
N ASP A 166 24.11 -10.03 1.96
CA ASP A 166 24.46 -9.00 2.95
C ASP A 166 24.40 -9.53 4.39
N LEU A 167 23.43 -10.40 4.68
CA LEU A 167 23.26 -11.01 6.00
C LEU A 167 24.08 -12.29 6.21
N GLY A 168 24.81 -12.77 5.19
CA GLY A 168 25.61 -13.99 5.26
C GLY A 168 24.79 -15.27 5.45
N ILE A 169 23.56 -15.31 4.93
CA ILE A 169 22.62 -16.45 5.02
C ILE A 169 22.21 -16.95 3.63
N SER A 170 21.44 -18.04 3.56
CA SER A 170 20.91 -18.53 2.28
C SER A 170 19.62 -17.80 1.87
N PRO A 171 19.31 -17.66 0.57
CA PRO A 171 18.03 -17.10 0.11
C PRO A 171 16.81 -17.83 0.69
N ARG A 172 16.91 -19.15 0.88
CA ARG A 172 15.88 -19.95 1.55
C ARG A 172 15.71 -19.56 3.03
N THR A 173 16.78 -19.15 3.69
CA THR A 173 16.74 -18.66 5.07
C THR A 173 16.05 -17.30 5.16
N VAL A 174 16.25 -16.41 4.18
CA VAL A 174 15.50 -15.14 4.06
C VAL A 174 14.00 -15.40 3.96
N GLU A 175 13.57 -16.37 3.14
CA GLU A 175 12.16 -16.74 3.01
C GLU A 175 11.56 -17.27 4.33
N ILE A 176 12.34 -18.04 5.10
CA ILE A 176 11.92 -18.52 6.43
C ILE A 176 11.74 -17.34 7.40
N HIS A 177 12.69 -16.41 7.46
CA HIS A 177 12.56 -15.21 8.28
C HIS A 177 11.36 -14.35 7.84
N ARG A 178 11.07 -14.28 6.55
CA ARG A 178 9.87 -13.61 6.00
C ARG A 178 8.58 -14.27 6.45
N ALA A 179 8.53 -15.60 6.47
CA ALA A 179 7.36 -16.33 6.99
C ALA A 179 7.16 -16.07 8.49
N ASN A 180 8.24 -16.13 9.27
CA ASN A 180 8.20 -15.94 10.72
C ASN A 180 7.82 -14.51 11.10
N LEU A 181 8.37 -13.49 10.42
CA LEU A 181 8.00 -12.10 10.69
C LEU A 181 6.52 -11.84 10.35
N MET A 182 6.00 -12.42 9.26
CA MET A 182 4.57 -12.27 8.92
C MET A 182 3.68 -12.93 9.98
N GLN A 183 4.06 -14.12 10.46
CA GLN A 183 3.32 -14.80 11.52
C GLN A 183 3.34 -14.01 12.83
N LYS A 184 4.49 -13.46 13.23
CA LYS A 184 4.64 -12.67 14.46
C LYS A 184 3.94 -11.32 14.43
N LEU A 185 3.92 -10.68 13.26
CA LEU A 185 3.17 -9.45 13.04
C LEU A 185 1.67 -9.72 12.87
N GLU A 186 1.23 -10.99 12.83
CA GLU A 186 -0.13 -11.43 12.58
C GLU A 186 -0.71 -10.88 11.26
N VAL A 187 0.16 -10.75 10.26
CA VAL A 187 -0.18 -10.21 8.95
C VAL A 187 -0.35 -11.31 7.92
N LYS A 188 -1.26 -11.09 6.96
CA LYS A 188 -1.57 -12.10 5.93
C LYS A 188 -0.76 -11.93 4.65
N SER A 189 -0.03 -10.83 4.52
CA SER A 189 0.78 -10.53 3.34
C SER A 189 2.04 -9.76 3.71
N LEU A 190 3.05 -9.87 2.84
CA LEU A 190 4.26 -9.04 2.94
C LEU A 190 3.91 -7.54 2.86
N ALA A 191 2.86 -7.19 2.12
CA ALA A 191 2.40 -5.81 2.01
C ALA A 191 2.04 -5.18 3.34
N GLU A 192 1.31 -5.95 4.14
CA GLU A 192 0.91 -5.52 5.46
C GLU A 192 2.12 -5.44 6.42
N ALA A 193 3.11 -6.33 6.28
CA ALA A 193 4.38 -6.23 7.02
C ALA A 193 5.17 -4.96 6.67
N LEU A 194 5.32 -4.66 5.39
CA LEU A 194 6.00 -3.45 4.91
C LEU A 194 5.29 -2.19 5.39
N ARG A 195 3.96 -2.17 5.40
CA ARG A 195 3.17 -1.05 5.92
C ARG A 195 3.48 -0.72 7.38
N ILE A 196 3.54 -1.75 8.23
CA ILE A 196 3.92 -1.59 9.65
C ILE A 196 5.33 -1.00 9.75
N ALA A 197 6.26 -1.48 8.91
CA ALA A 197 7.62 -0.96 8.88
C ALA A 197 7.69 0.53 8.50
N PHE A 198 7.00 0.95 7.44
CA PHE A 198 6.97 2.34 7.01
C PHE A 198 6.31 3.27 8.04
N HIS A 199 5.21 2.85 8.67
CA HIS A 199 4.57 3.65 9.72
C HIS A 199 5.45 3.82 10.97
N ALA A 200 6.28 2.83 11.32
CA ALA A 200 7.22 2.95 12.43
C ALA A 200 8.42 3.88 12.11
N GLY A 201 8.76 4.02 10.82
CA GLY A 201 9.86 4.83 10.31
C GLY A 201 9.51 6.29 10.00
N ALA A 202 8.23 6.61 9.77
CA ALA A 202 7.77 7.93 9.31
C ALA A 202 8.07 9.13 10.26
N GLU A 203 8.44 8.91 11.53
CA GLU A 203 8.91 9.98 12.41
C GLU A 203 10.39 10.38 12.20
N LYS A 204 11.20 9.59 11.48
CA LYS A 204 12.62 9.91 11.30
C LYS A 204 12.90 10.96 10.22
N ASP A 205 11.96 11.22 9.31
CA ASP A 205 12.14 12.15 8.18
C ASP A 205 11.60 13.57 8.46
N GLU A 206 11.10 13.86 9.67
CA GLU A 206 10.66 15.21 10.08
C GLU A 206 11.65 15.93 11.01
N ALA A 207 12.88 15.42 11.16
CA ALA A 207 13.94 16.02 12.01
C ALA A 207 15.01 16.78 11.20
#